data_AF-A0A1B1AFS0-F1
#
_entry.id   AF-A0A1B1AFS0-F1
#
_cell.length_a   1.000
_cell.length_b   1.000
_cell.length_c   1.000
_cell.angle_alpha   90.00
_cell.angle_beta   90.00
_cell.angle_gamma   90.00
#
_symmetry.space_group_name_H-M   'P 1'
#
loop_
_entity.id
_entity.type
_entity.pdbx_description
1 polymer ?
#
loop_
_entity_poly.entity_id
_entity_poly.type
_entity_poly.pdbx_seq_one_letter_code
_entity_poly.pdbx_strand_id
1 'polypeptide(L)'
;MKLRWIILAGAGAVVIAAWSALAIGYFYRPSMPVWVAIVTTTAFATEGFLWLAAGVFGWGFLAKRRAALARLRDRFFAKRDQITE
;
A
#
# COMPACT_ATOMS: atom_id res chain seq x y z
N MET A 1 5.29 -10.82 8.42
CA MET A 1 5.60 -9.38 8.22
C MET A 1 6.28 -9.05 6.88
N LYS A 2 7.09 -9.95 6.28
CA LYS A 2 7.86 -9.66 5.05
C LYS A 2 7.03 -9.66 3.74
N LEU A 3 6.06 -10.56 3.62
CA LEU A 3 5.32 -10.76 2.35
C LEU A 3 4.60 -9.49 1.85
N ARG A 4 3.91 -8.75 2.73
CA ARG A 4 3.21 -7.51 2.35
C ARG A 4 4.14 -6.42 1.78
N TRP A 5 5.37 -6.34 2.30
CA TRP A 5 6.37 -5.38 1.81
C TRP A 5 7.00 -5.85 0.50
N ILE A 6 7.17 -7.17 0.31
CA ILE A 6 7.59 -7.75 -0.97
C ILE A 6 6.54 -7.49 -2.05
N ILE A 7 5.25 -7.69 -1.74
CA ILE A 7 4.14 -7.38 -2.66
C ILE A 7 4.15 -5.90 -3.01
N LEU A 8 4.29 -5.01 -2.03
CA LEU A 8 4.34 -3.57 -2.28
C LEU A 8 5.57 -3.18 -3.13
N ALA A 9 6.74 -3.75 -2.84
CA ALA A 9 7.95 -3.49 -3.63
C ALA A 9 7.81 -3.99 -5.08
N GLY A 10 7.25 -5.20 -5.27
CA GLY A 10 6.98 -5.75 -6.59
C GLY A 10 5.98 -4.89 -7.38
N ALA A 11 4.89 -4.47 -6.75
CA ALA A 11 3.92 -3.56 -7.36
C ALA A 11 4.56 -2.20 -7.71
N GLY A 12 5.43 -1.67 -6.85
CA GLY A 12 6.19 -0.45 -7.12
C GLY A 12 7.11 -0.59 -8.34
N ALA A 13 7.79 -1.74 -8.49
CA ALA A 13 8.62 -2.01 -9.66
C ALA A 13 7.78 -2.05 -10.96
N VAL A 14 6.57 -2.61 -10.92
CA VAL A 14 5.65 -2.60 -12.06
C VAL A 14 5.22 -1.18 -12.43
N VAL A 15 4.91 -0.33 -11.45
CA VAL A 15 4.59 1.09 -11.70
C VAL A 15 5.77 1.81 -12.34
N ILE A 16 6.99 1.62 -11.82
CA ILE A 16 8.20 2.23 -12.39
C ILE A 16 8.40 1.77 -13.84
N ALA A 17 8.22 0.49 -14.13
CA ALA A 17 8.33 -0.04 -15.49
C ALA A 17 7.27 0.56 -16.42
N ALA A 18 6.02 0.69 -15.97
CA ALA A 18 4.94 1.29 -16.77
C ALA A 18 5.20 2.77 -17.07
N TRP A 19 5.62 3.55 -16.07
CA TRP A 19 5.99 4.96 -16.27
C TRP A 19 7.24 5.13 -17.14
N SER A 20 8.19 4.20 -17.06
CA SER A 20 9.35 4.18 -17.97
C SER A 20 8.92 3.92 -19.42
N ALA A 21 8.00 2.98 -19.64
CA ALA A 21 7.43 2.71 -20.96
C ALA A 21 6.66 3.93 -21.49
N LEU A 22 5.93 4.64 -20.64
CA LEU A 22 5.25 5.89 -21.00
C LEU A 22 6.23 6.99 -21.41
N ALA A 23 7.32 7.17 -20.65
CA ALA A 23 8.37 8.12 -20.98
C ALA A 23 9.05 7.77 -22.32
N ILE A 24 9.42 6.51 -22.53
CA ILE A 24 10.02 6.06 -23.79
C ILE A 24 9.04 6.25 -24.96
N GLY A 25 7.79 5.83 -24.78
CA GLY A 25 6.73 5.98 -25.79
C GLY A 25 6.52 7.44 -26.19
N TYR A 26 6.62 8.37 -25.25
CA TYR A 26 6.48 9.80 -25.53
C TYR A 26 7.53 10.28 -26.55
N PHE A 27 8.79 9.84 -26.41
CA PHE A 27 9.86 10.20 -27.34
C PHE A 27 9.80 9.42 -28.65
N TYR A 28 9.42 8.14 -28.61
CA TYR A 28 9.39 7.28 -29.79
C TYR A 28 8.15 7.45 -30.68
N ARG A 29 7.10 8.13 -30.18
CA ARG A 29 5.84 8.42 -30.90
C ARG A 29 5.26 7.18 -31.58
N PRO A 30 4.90 6.12 -30.82
CA PRO A 30 4.34 4.91 -31.38
C PRO A 30 2.95 5.18 -31.99
N SER A 31 2.41 4.18 -32.71
CA SER A 31 1.05 4.27 -33.26
C SER A 31 0.02 4.53 -32.17
N MET A 32 -1.09 5.19 -32.51
CA MET A 32 -2.15 5.54 -31.56
C MET A 32 -2.66 4.36 -30.71
N PRO A 33 -2.88 3.14 -31.25
CA PRO A 33 -3.30 2.00 -30.44
C PRO A 33 -2.26 1.62 -29.38
N VAL A 34 -0.98 1.64 -29.72
CA VAL A 34 0.12 1.33 -28.80
C VAL A 34 0.23 2.41 -27.72
N TRP A 35 0.09 3.68 -28.10
CA TRP A 35 0.07 4.79 -27.15
C TRP A 35 -1.07 4.66 -26.14
N VAL A 36 -2.28 4.37 -26.61
CA VAL A 36 -3.45 4.16 -25.75
C VAL A 36 -3.22 3.00 -24.79
N ALA A 37 -2.66 1.87 -25.27
CA ALA A 37 -2.33 0.74 -24.42
C ALA A 37 -1.35 1.11 -23.31
N ILE A 38 -0.26 1.82 -23.64
CA ILE A 38 0.75 2.26 -22.66
C ILE A 38 0.12 3.17 -21.59
N VAL A 39 -0.64 4.19 -22.01
CA VAL A 39 -1.27 5.14 -21.08
C VAL A 39 -2.29 4.43 -20.18
N THR A 40 -3.11 3.56 -20.76
CA THR A 40 -4.14 2.80 -20.02
C THR A 40 -3.50 1.89 -18.98
N THR A 41 -2.51 1.09 -19.38
CA THR A 41 -1.80 0.20 -18.45
C THR A 41 -1.10 0.99 -17.34
N THR A 42 -0.52 2.15 -17.65
CA THR A 42 0.14 3.01 -16.66
C THR A 42 -0.85 3.57 -15.63
N ALA A 43 -2.03 4.00 -16.09
CA ALA A 43 -3.09 4.47 -15.20
C ALA A 43 -3.57 3.36 -14.26
N PHE A 44 -3.88 2.17 -14.79
CA PHE A 44 -4.30 1.02 -13.96
C PHE A 44 -3.21 0.56 -12.99
N ALA A 45 -1.95 0.54 -13.40
CA ALA A 45 -0.84 0.18 -12.52
C ALA A 45 -0.70 1.18 -11.36
N THR A 46 -0.84 2.48 -11.65
CA THR A 46 -0.75 3.54 -10.64
C THR A 46 -1.90 3.44 -9.65
N GLU A 47 -3.14 3.32 -10.13
CA GLU A 47 -4.32 3.15 -9.28
C GLU A 47 -4.18 1.91 -8.39
N GLY A 48 -3.90 0.75 -8.98
CA GLY A 48 -3.72 -0.51 -8.24
C GLY A 48 -2.62 -0.43 -7.18
N PHE A 49 -1.51 0.25 -7.48
CA PHE A 49 -0.44 0.47 -6.51
C PHE A 49 -0.88 1.38 -5.35
N LEU A 50 -1.66 2.44 -5.61
CA LEU A 50 -2.19 3.31 -4.55
C LEU A 50 -3.11 2.53 -3.60
N TRP A 51 -3.98 1.65 -4.13
CA TRP A 51 -4.81 0.77 -3.31
C TRP A 51 -3.97 -0.21 -2.46
N LEU A 52 -2.95 -0.82 -3.06
CA LEU A 52 -2.04 -1.72 -2.35
C LEU A 52 -1.25 -0.98 -1.27
N ALA A 53 -0.73 0.21 -1.57
CA ALA A 53 -0.03 1.06 -0.62
C ALA A 53 -0.96 1.44 0.54
N ALA A 54 -2.18 1.90 0.25
CA ALA A 54 -3.17 2.22 1.26
C ALA A 54 -3.48 1.02 2.17
N GLY A 55 -3.63 -0.18 1.60
CA GLY A 55 -3.84 -1.41 2.37
C GLY A 55 -2.65 -1.74 3.28
N VAL A 56 -1.42 -1.70 2.76
CA VAL A 56 -0.21 -2.06 3.52
C VAL A 56 0.09 -1.05 4.62
N PHE A 57 0.02 0.25 4.31
CA PHE A 57 0.28 1.32 5.28
C PHE A 57 -0.87 1.48 6.28
N GLY A 58 -2.12 1.39 5.84
CA GLY A 58 -3.31 1.44 6.68
C GLY A 58 -3.36 0.32 7.72
N TRP A 59 -2.92 -0.88 7.36
CA TRP A 59 -2.80 -2.00 8.30
C TRP A 59 -1.79 -1.72 9.43
N GLY A 60 -0.68 -1.06 9.11
CA GLY A 60 0.32 -0.65 10.10
C GLY A 60 -0.25 0.36 11.13
N PHE A 61 -1.07 1.30 10.66
CA PHE A 61 -1.76 2.27 11.50
C PHE A 61 -2.81 1.63 12.42
N LEU A 62 -3.67 0.76 11.88
CA LEU A 62 -4.67 0.01 12.65
C LEU A 62 -4.03 -0.92 13.69
N ALA A 63 -2.92 -1.58 13.34
CA ALA A 63 -2.18 -2.42 14.28
C ALA A 63 -1.62 -1.63 15.47
N LYS A 64 -1.09 -0.42 15.24
CA LYS A 64 -0.64 0.47 16.33
C LYS A 64 -1.80 0.95 17.20
N ARG A 65 -2.94 1.31 16.62
CA ARG A 65 -4.15 1.69 17.38
C ARG A 65 -4.66 0.54 18.23
N ARG A 66 -4.70 -0.68 17.69
CA ARG A 66 -5.09 -1.88 18.45
C ARG A 66 -4.15 -2.12 19.64
N ALA A 67 -2.84 -1.96 19.45
CA ALA A 67 -1.87 -2.11 20.53
C ALA A 67 -2.01 -1.02 21.62
N ALA A 68 -2.29 0.22 21.24
CA ALA A 68 -2.54 1.30 22.19
C ALA A 68 -3.83 1.07 23.01
N LEU A 69 -4.92 0.66 22.34
CA LEU A 69 -6.18 0.30 22.98
C LEU A 69 -6.04 -0.92 23.90
N ALA A 70 -5.26 -1.94 23.52
CA ALA A 70 -4.97 -3.08 24.37
C ALA A 70 -4.25 -2.65 25.66
N ARG A 71 -3.21 -1.82 25.57
CA ARG A 71 -2.51 -1.27 26.75
C ARG A 71 -3.43 -0.43 27.64
N LEU A 72 -4.34 0.33 27.03
CA LEU A 72 -5.29 1.16 27.75
C LEU A 72 -6.33 0.29 28.48
N ARG A 73 -6.89 -0.72 27.79
CA ARG A 73 -7.77 -1.73 28.38
C ARG A 73 -7.08 -2.43 29.55
N ASP A 74 -5.85 -2.92 29.36
CA ASP A 74 -5.13 -3.64 30.40
C ASP A 74 -4.88 -2.73 31.62
N ARG A 75 -4.61 -1.43 31.44
CA ARG A 75 -4.49 -0.47 32.55
C ARG A 75 -5.81 -0.17 33.27
N PHE A 76 -6.92 -0.06 32.55
CA PHE A 76 -8.23 0.25 33.15
C PHE A 76 -8.89 -0.97 33.80
N PHE A 77 -8.66 -2.17 33.28
CA PHE A 77 -9.28 -3.40 33.79
C PHE A 77 -8.39 -4.17 34.77
N ALA A 78 -7.06 -4.13 34.67
CA ALA A 78 -6.19 -4.78 35.68
C ALA A 78 -6.25 -4.09 37.06
N LYS A 79 -6.73 -2.83 37.14
CA LYS A 79 -6.90 -2.12 38.41
C LYS A 79 -8.12 -2.57 39.21
N ARG A 80 -9.05 -3.34 38.61
CA ARG A 80 -10.24 -3.83 39.32
C ARG A 80 -9.97 -5.06 40.18
N ASP A 81 -9.01 -5.90 39.82
CA ASP A 81 -8.70 -7.12 40.58
C ASP A 81 -7.94 -6.84 41.88
N GLN A 82 -7.16 -5.74 41.96
CA GLN A 82 -6.37 -5.39 43.15
C GLN A 82 -7.16 -4.69 44.28
N ILE A 83 -8.43 -4.33 44.07
CA ILE A 83 -9.24 -3.60 45.08
C ILE A 83 -10.08 -4.58 45.92
N THR A 84 -9.98 -5.89 45.66
CA THR A 84 -10.83 -6.93 46.28
C THR A 84 -10.04 -7.95 47.12
N GLU A 85 -8.82 -7.61 47.54
CA GLU A 85 -8.06 -8.34 48.58
C GLU A 85 -8.02 -7.55 49.89
#